data_AF-A0A1M6PP18-F1
#
_entry.id   AF-A0A1M6PP18-F1
#
_cell.length_a   1.000
_cell.length_b   1.000
_cell.length_c   1.000
_cell.angle_alpha   90.00
_cell.angle_beta   90.00
_cell.angle_gamma   90.00
#
_symmetry.space_group_name_H-M   'P 1'
#
loop_
_entity.id
_entity.type
_entity.pdbx_description
1 polymer ?
#
loop_
_entity_poly.entity_id
_entity_poly.type
_entity_poly.pdbx_seq_one_letter_code
_entity_poly.pdbx_strand_id
1 'polypeptide(L)'
;MQMKLLLLPLAISSFAISCTSTKVDYFGETLQEFPKPTWRDAKEVNRVNKGLAGTVTYQIYDHKATASLSWRKYDATKDANIKEWVGDMGTPPPAYVLDKLTLSVDGASIAVPKSKYQFICSQWKPNGAGNTHFIQRDGLGCLLVTVGDGGEAYSVVYVFDPVKKTLVYHSVEDGPSVDNQIIY
;
A
#
# COMPACT_ATOMS: atom_id res chain seq x y z
N MET A 1 -62.33 33.82 -12.00
CA MET A 1 -61.49 33.01 -12.90
C MET A 1 -60.06 33.49 -12.79
N GLN A 2 -59.21 32.60 -12.27
CA GLN A 2 -57.73 32.57 -12.29
C GLN A 2 -56.91 33.65 -11.56
N MET A 3 -56.53 33.30 -10.30
CA MET A 3 -55.25 33.66 -9.69
C MET A 3 -54.09 33.18 -10.58
N LYS A 4 -53.20 34.08 -10.99
CA LYS A 4 -51.90 33.74 -11.59
C LYS A 4 -50.88 33.53 -10.48
N LEU A 5 -50.49 32.27 -10.30
CA LEU A 5 -49.37 31.81 -9.50
C LEU A 5 -48.06 32.28 -10.17
N LEU A 6 -47.32 33.21 -9.55
CA LEU A 6 -45.96 33.55 -9.98
C LEU A 6 -45.01 32.46 -9.46
N LEU A 7 -44.48 31.63 -10.37
CA LEU A 7 -43.35 30.76 -10.11
C LEU A 7 -42.06 31.61 -10.07
N LEU A 8 -41.39 31.66 -8.92
CA LEU A 8 -39.99 32.07 -8.83
C LEU A 8 -39.09 30.90 -9.26
N PRO A 9 -38.16 31.08 -10.21
CA PRO A 9 -37.04 30.16 -10.34
C PRO A 9 -35.99 30.47 -9.27
N LEU A 10 -35.75 29.50 -8.37
CA LEU A 10 -34.56 29.43 -7.52
C LEU A 10 -33.35 29.22 -8.41
N ALA A 11 -32.62 30.29 -8.73
CA ALA A 11 -31.29 30.20 -9.31
C ALA A 11 -30.31 29.75 -8.21
N ILE A 12 -29.92 28.48 -8.25
CA ILE A 12 -28.79 27.97 -7.48
C ILE A 12 -27.53 28.58 -8.13
N SER A 13 -26.94 29.58 -7.47
CA SER A 13 -25.64 30.11 -7.88
C SER A 13 -24.57 29.06 -7.59
N SER A 14 -24.17 28.32 -8.62
CA SER A 14 -22.94 27.54 -8.58
C SER A 14 -21.77 28.52 -8.46
N PHE A 15 -21.16 28.60 -7.28
CA PHE A 15 -19.86 29.26 -7.14
C PHE A 15 -18.83 28.40 -7.89
N ALA A 16 -18.51 28.79 -9.11
CA ALA A 16 -17.29 28.36 -9.76
C ALA A 16 -16.13 29.00 -8.98
N ILE A 17 -15.44 28.21 -8.16
CA ILE A 17 -14.16 28.61 -7.57
C ILE A 17 -13.18 28.68 -8.73
N SER A 18 -13.05 29.87 -9.32
CA SER A 18 -11.96 30.24 -10.20
C SER A 18 -10.69 30.32 -9.36
N CYS A 19 -9.94 29.22 -9.27
CA CYS A 19 -8.62 29.24 -8.66
C CYS A 19 -7.64 29.89 -9.64
N THR A 20 -7.36 31.18 -9.44
CA THR A 20 -6.27 31.90 -10.09
C THR A 20 -4.94 31.36 -9.58
N SER A 21 -4.24 30.61 -10.45
CA SER A 21 -2.87 30.14 -10.23
C SER A 21 -1.89 31.31 -10.34
N THR A 22 -1.12 31.55 -9.26
CA THR A 22 0.06 32.40 -9.29
C THR A 22 1.29 31.50 -9.46
N LYS A 23 1.98 31.66 -10.58
CA LYS A 23 3.09 30.81 -11.03
C LYS A 23 4.38 31.11 -10.27
N VAL A 24 5.14 30.06 -9.92
CA VAL A 24 6.58 30.15 -9.65
C VAL A 24 7.26 28.98 -10.37
N ASP A 25 8.25 29.31 -11.21
CA ASP A 25 8.90 28.41 -12.17
C ASP A 25 10.15 27.73 -11.58
N TYR A 26 10.25 26.41 -11.70
CA TYR A 26 11.53 25.71 -11.83
C TYR A 26 11.40 24.69 -12.98
N PHE A 27 12.04 25.02 -14.11
CA PHE A 27 12.03 24.34 -15.41
C PHE A 27 10.72 24.32 -16.21
N GLY A 28 9.95 25.41 -16.16
CA GLY A 28 8.94 25.72 -17.19
C GLY A 28 7.67 24.86 -17.15
N GLU A 29 7.54 23.94 -16.19
CA GLU A 29 6.26 23.32 -15.87
C GLU A 29 5.99 23.50 -14.38
N THR A 30 5.01 24.37 -14.09
CA THR A 30 4.51 24.61 -12.75
C THR A 30 3.85 23.32 -12.25
N LEU A 31 4.51 22.60 -11.34
CA LEU A 31 3.85 21.54 -10.59
C LEU A 31 2.82 22.19 -9.69
N GLN A 32 1.55 22.05 -10.06
CA GLN A 32 0.45 22.33 -9.17
C GLN A 32 0.54 21.33 -8.00
N GLU A 33 0.94 21.78 -6.82
CA GLU A 33 0.80 21.01 -5.59
C GLU A 33 -0.70 20.86 -5.30
N PHE A 34 -1.27 19.81 -5.87
CA PHE A 34 -2.48 19.20 -5.33
C PHE A 34 -2.11 18.58 -3.97
N PRO A 35 -2.99 18.62 -2.95
CA PRO A 35 -2.80 17.74 -1.80
C PRO A 35 -2.75 16.31 -2.34
N LYS A 36 -1.55 15.70 -2.32
CA LYS A 36 -1.40 14.28 -2.65
C LYS A 36 -2.38 13.54 -1.74
N PRO A 37 -3.25 12.65 -2.25
CA PRO A 37 -4.17 11.94 -1.38
C PRO A 37 -3.35 11.09 -0.40
N THR A 38 -3.23 11.57 0.83
CA THR A 38 -2.44 10.92 1.87
C THR A 38 -3.15 9.65 2.33
N TRP A 39 -2.42 8.56 2.38
CA TRP A 39 -2.88 7.36 3.05
C TRP A 39 -3.02 7.63 4.54
N ARG A 40 -3.96 6.96 5.19
CA ARG A 40 -4.07 6.98 6.65
C ARG A 40 -3.66 5.63 7.20
N ASP A 41 -2.95 5.63 8.32
CA ASP A 41 -2.69 4.42 9.07
C ASP A 41 -4.02 3.72 9.41
N ALA A 42 -4.00 2.40 9.33
CA ALA A 42 -5.12 1.58 9.75
C ALA A 42 -4.85 1.01 11.14
N LYS A 43 -5.91 0.75 11.90
CA LYS A 43 -5.74 0.32 13.28
C LYS A 43 -5.28 -1.14 13.33
N GLU A 44 -4.07 -1.40 13.83
CA GLU A 44 -3.63 -2.76 14.14
C GLU A 44 -4.56 -3.38 15.20
N VAL A 45 -5.00 -4.61 14.92
CA VAL A 45 -5.85 -5.41 15.81
C VAL A 45 -5.03 -6.50 16.51
N ASN A 46 -4.15 -7.16 15.75
CA ASN A 46 -3.34 -8.26 16.28
C ASN A 46 -2.12 -8.51 15.40
N ARG A 47 -1.02 -8.93 16.02
CA ARG A 47 0.19 -9.38 15.34
C ARG A 47 0.78 -10.59 16.05
N VAL A 48 1.08 -11.63 15.27
CA VAL A 48 1.68 -12.86 15.77
C VAL A 48 2.87 -13.19 14.90
N ASN A 49 4.07 -13.17 15.47
CA ASN A 49 5.29 -13.58 14.78
C ASN A 49 5.86 -14.84 15.45
N LYS A 50 6.23 -15.83 14.63
CA LYS A 50 6.84 -17.09 15.05
C LYS A 50 8.01 -17.43 14.12
N GLY A 51 9.17 -16.87 14.44
CA GLY A 51 10.38 -17.06 13.65
C GLY A 51 10.22 -16.48 12.25
N LEU A 52 10.31 -17.34 11.23
CA LEU A 52 10.22 -16.93 9.82
C LEU A 52 8.79 -16.76 9.31
N ALA A 53 7.77 -17.01 10.13
CA ALA A 53 6.38 -16.82 9.74
C ALA A 53 5.68 -15.84 10.68
N GLY A 54 4.72 -15.09 10.16
CA GLY A 54 3.90 -14.22 10.98
C GLY A 54 2.61 -13.84 10.29
N THR A 55 1.68 -13.34 11.10
CA THR A 55 0.37 -12.86 10.68
C THR A 55 0.10 -11.53 11.34
N VAL A 56 -0.49 -10.62 10.59
CA VAL A 56 -0.90 -9.31 11.07
C VAL A 56 -2.31 -9.01 10.61
N THR A 57 -3.14 -8.48 11.50
CA THR A 57 -4.54 -8.15 11.25
C THR A 57 -4.80 -6.70 11.61
N TYR A 58 -5.42 -5.97 10.70
CA TYR A 58 -5.76 -4.55 10.84
C TYR A 58 -7.26 -4.35 10.57
N GLN A 59 -7.83 -3.31 11.16
CA GLN A 59 -9.16 -2.81 10.83
C GLN A 59 -9.04 -1.80 9.70
N ILE A 60 -9.57 -2.15 8.53
CA ILE A 60 -9.63 -1.32 7.32
C ILE A 60 -11.08 -0.91 7.11
N TYR A 61 -11.42 0.34 7.44
CA TYR A 61 -12.80 0.79 7.56
C TYR A 61 -13.63 -0.16 8.44
N ASP A 62 -14.68 -0.78 7.89
CA ASP A 62 -15.55 -1.74 8.58
C ASP A 62 -15.10 -3.21 8.40
N HIS A 63 -13.95 -3.45 7.78
CA HIS A 63 -13.44 -4.78 7.45
C HIS A 63 -12.19 -5.17 8.24
N LYS A 64 -11.99 -6.49 8.43
CA LYS A 64 -10.74 -7.04 8.99
C LYS A 64 -9.84 -7.54 7.88
N ALA A 65 -8.76 -6.82 7.60
CA ALA A 65 -7.73 -7.27 6.68
C ALA A 65 -6.65 -8.05 7.43
N THR A 66 -6.24 -9.20 6.89
CA THR A 66 -5.17 -10.02 7.46
C THR A 66 -4.14 -10.35 6.41
N ALA A 67 -2.87 -10.13 6.73
CA ALA A 67 -1.74 -10.60 5.93
C ALA A 67 -0.96 -11.64 6.72
N SER A 68 -0.59 -12.74 6.06
CA SER A 68 0.37 -13.70 6.60
C SER A 68 1.55 -13.84 5.66
N LEU A 69 2.75 -13.75 6.23
CA LEU A 69 4.01 -13.87 5.52
C LEU A 69 4.78 -15.06 6.07
N SER A 70 5.41 -15.82 5.18
CA SER A 70 6.39 -16.84 5.55
C SER A 70 7.65 -16.66 4.71
N TRP A 71 8.77 -16.58 5.40
CA TRP A 71 10.10 -16.49 4.83
C TRP A 71 10.77 -17.85 4.85
N ARG A 72 11.78 -18.01 3.99
CA ARG A 72 12.68 -19.16 4.00
C ARG A 72 14.10 -18.70 3.72
N LYS A 73 15.06 -19.59 3.96
CA LYS A 73 16.43 -19.39 3.47
C LYS A 73 16.44 -19.40 1.94
N TYR A 74 17.30 -18.58 1.36
CA TYR A 74 17.61 -18.61 -0.06
C TYR A 74 18.08 -20.00 -0.49
N ASP A 75 17.68 -20.40 -1.69
CA ASP A 75 18.03 -21.68 -2.30
C ASP A 75 18.38 -21.42 -3.77
N ALA A 76 19.65 -21.60 -4.12
CA ALA A 76 20.17 -21.29 -5.45
C ALA A 76 19.45 -22.04 -6.58
N THR A 77 18.86 -23.20 -6.30
CA THR A 77 18.13 -23.97 -7.32
C THR A 77 16.72 -23.42 -7.50
N LYS A 78 16.03 -23.10 -6.40
CA LYS A 78 14.65 -22.58 -6.44
C LYS A 78 14.57 -21.13 -6.91
N ASP A 79 15.62 -20.37 -6.64
CA ASP A 79 15.65 -18.91 -6.80
C ASP A 79 16.44 -18.46 -8.04
N ALA A 80 17.01 -19.40 -8.81
CA ALA A 80 17.83 -19.12 -10.00
C ALA A 80 17.15 -18.22 -11.05
N ASN A 81 15.81 -18.23 -11.12
CA ASN A 81 15.05 -17.49 -12.12
C ASN A 81 14.65 -16.08 -11.69
N ILE A 82 14.98 -15.67 -10.46
CA ILE A 82 14.71 -14.32 -9.96
C ILE A 82 15.81 -13.40 -10.48
N LYS A 83 15.42 -12.44 -11.34
CA LYS A 83 16.36 -11.54 -12.02
C LYS A 83 16.76 -10.34 -11.16
N GLU A 84 15.88 -9.95 -10.24
CA GLU A 84 16.04 -8.77 -9.42
C GLU A 84 15.44 -9.05 -8.03
N TRP A 85 16.15 -8.58 -7.02
CA TRP A 85 15.80 -8.76 -5.61
C TRP A 85 15.44 -7.40 -5.01
N VAL A 86 14.39 -7.37 -4.20
CA VAL A 86 13.92 -6.16 -3.52
C VAL A 86 14.04 -6.34 -2.02
N GLY A 87 14.79 -5.46 -1.38
CA GLY A 87 15.09 -5.46 0.04
C GLY A 87 16.58 -5.39 0.31
N ASP A 88 16.95 -5.47 1.59
CA ASP A 88 18.35 -5.54 1.97
C ASP A 88 18.93 -6.87 1.53
N MET A 89 19.81 -6.84 0.53
CA MET A 89 20.52 -8.00 0.01
C MET A 89 21.96 -8.07 0.52
N GLY A 90 22.47 -7.01 1.16
CA GLY A 90 23.89 -6.88 1.50
C GLY A 90 24.80 -7.26 0.32
N THR A 91 25.52 -8.38 0.46
CA THR A 91 26.26 -9.01 -0.65
C THR A 91 25.43 -10.15 -1.25
N PRO A 92 25.09 -10.11 -2.55
CA PRO A 92 24.36 -11.20 -3.20
C PRO A 92 25.05 -12.58 -3.03
N PRO A 93 24.29 -13.68 -2.93
CA PRO A 93 22.83 -13.76 -2.94
C PRO A 93 22.21 -13.39 -1.57
N PRO A 94 20.90 -13.06 -1.51
CA PRO A 94 20.24 -12.80 -0.24
C PRO A 94 20.27 -14.03 0.69
N ALA A 95 20.20 -13.80 2.00
CA ALA A 95 20.13 -14.89 2.98
C ALA A 95 18.71 -15.49 3.10
N TYR A 96 17.69 -14.64 3.02
CA TYR A 96 16.28 -15.00 3.18
C TYR A 96 15.43 -14.41 2.05
N VAL A 97 14.40 -15.15 1.66
CA VAL A 97 13.45 -14.75 0.64
C VAL A 97 12.02 -15.03 1.10
N LEU A 98 11.07 -14.23 0.64
CA LEU A 98 9.66 -14.42 0.96
C LEU A 98 9.10 -15.63 0.17
N ASP A 99 8.67 -16.66 0.90
CA ASP A 99 8.17 -17.91 0.33
C ASP A 99 6.67 -17.83 0.04
N LYS A 100 5.92 -17.23 0.98
CA LYS A 100 4.46 -17.15 0.93
C LYS A 100 3.96 -15.81 1.42
N LEU A 101 2.98 -15.28 0.71
CA LEU A 101 2.16 -14.16 1.11
C LEU A 101 0.69 -14.53 0.91
N THR A 102 -0.10 -14.42 1.97
CA THR A 102 -1.56 -14.50 1.89
C THR A 102 -2.16 -13.20 2.37
N LEU A 103 -3.11 -12.67 1.63
CA LEU A 103 -3.91 -11.50 2.01
C LEU A 103 -5.36 -11.93 2.05
N SER A 104 -6.10 -11.55 3.10
CA SER A 104 -7.53 -11.81 3.21
C SER A 104 -8.27 -10.63 3.82
N VAL A 105 -9.56 -10.52 3.49
CA VAL A 105 -10.48 -9.55 4.07
C VAL A 105 -11.73 -10.29 4.55
N ASP A 106 -12.05 -10.13 5.83
CA ASP A 106 -13.14 -10.84 6.52
C ASP A 106 -13.06 -12.37 6.34
N GLY A 107 -11.83 -12.90 6.34
CA GLY A 107 -11.54 -14.32 6.14
C GLY A 107 -11.56 -14.79 4.67
N ALA A 108 -11.99 -13.97 3.72
CA ALA A 108 -11.95 -14.31 2.30
C ALA A 108 -10.59 -13.93 1.68
N SER A 109 -9.95 -14.88 1.00
CA SER A 109 -8.63 -14.70 0.40
C SER A 109 -8.66 -13.77 -0.82
N ILE A 110 -7.70 -12.85 -0.90
CA ILE A 110 -7.39 -12.03 -2.07
C ILE A 110 -6.21 -12.70 -2.80
N ALA A 111 -6.39 -12.98 -4.09
CA ALA A 111 -5.34 -13.60 -4.89
C ALA A 111 -4.14 -12.64 -5.09
N VAL A 112 -2.98 -13.02 -4.57
CA VAL A 112 -1.70 -12.35 -4.83
C VAL A 112 -0.79 -13.32 -5.60
N PRO A 113 -0.56 -13.09 -6.91
CA PRO A 113 0.32 -13.95 -7.70
C PRO A 113 1.74 -14.00 -7.12
N LYS A 114 2.37 -15.19 -7.19
CA LYS A 114 3.73 -15.41 -6.70
C LYS A 114 4.76 -14.45 -7.30
N SER A 115 4.59 -14.08 -8.57
CA SER A 115 5.43 -13.10 -9.26
C SER A 115 5.43 -11.70 -8.62
N LYS A 116 4.45 -11.38 -7.75
CA LYS A 116 4.36 -10.10 -7.05
C LYS A 116 5.06 -10.07 -5.68
N TYR A 117 5.62 -11.19 -5.21
CA TYR A 117 6.25 -11.23 -3.88
C TYR A 117 7.50 -12.10 -3.76
N GLN A 118 7.74 -13.05 -4.67
CA GLN A 118 8.86 -13.99 -4.55
C GLN A 118 10.26 -13.35 -4.67
N PHE A 119 10.33 -12.11 -5.16
CA PHE A 119 11.56 -11.33 -5.29
C PHE A 119 11.91 -10.56 -4.01
N ILE A 120 11.05 -10.58 -2.99
CA ILE A 120 11.29 -9.89 -1.72
C ILE A 120 12.34 -10.66 -0.93
N CYS A 121 13.39 -9.98 -0.50
CA CYS A 121 14.52 -10.57 0.19
C CYS A 121 14.94 -9.81 1.45
N SER A 122 15.78 -10.46 2.25
CA SER A 122 16.45 -9.87 3.41
C SER A 122 17.77 -10.58 3.70
N GLN A 123 18.81 -9.80 3.99
CA GLN A 123 20.09 -10.29 4.48
C GLN A 123 19.99 -10.72 5.95
N TRP A 124 19.17 -9.99 6.72
CA TRP A 124 18.93 -10.28 8.13
C TRP A 124 17.74 -11.22 8.31
N LYS A 125 17.76 -12.02 9.38
CA LYS A 125 16.69 -12.96 9.69
C LYS A 125 15.36 -12.21 9.88
N PRO A 126 14.36 -12.42 9.00
CA PRO A 126 13.07 -11.73 9.11
C PRO A 126 12.31 -12.17 10.36
N ASN A 127 11.54 -11.24 10.94
CA ASN A 127 10.63 -11.50 12.05
C ASN A 127 9.20 -11.72 11.56
N GLY A 128 8.95 -12.79 10.80
CA GLY A 128 7.61 -13.09 10.27
C GLY A 128 6.99 -11.94 9.48
N ALA A 129 5.88 -11.40 9.98
CA ALA A 129 5.19 -10.24 9.41
C ALA A 129 5.62 -8.91 10.08
N GLY A 130 6.79 -8.86 10.74
CA GLY A 130 7.24 -7.72 11.54
C GLY A 130 7.27 -6.38 10.78
N ASN A 131 7.66 -6.41 9.51
CA ASN A 131 7.73 -5.21 8.66
C ASN A 131 6.51 -5.09 7.74
N THR A 132 5.37 -5.58 8.20
CA THR A 132 4.12 -5.59 7.46
C THR A 132 3.12 -4.67 8.15
N HIS A 133 2.49 -3.81 7.36
CA HIS A 133 1.62 -2.74 7.85
C HIS A 133 0.46 -2.54 6.87
N PHE A 134 -0.69 -2.07 7.35
CA PHE A 134 -1.80 -1.69 6.47
C PHE A 134 -2.13 -0.20 6.60
N ILE A 135 -2.40 0.43 5.47
CA ILE A 135 -2.91 1.79 5.36
C ILE A 135 -4.21 1.81 4.53
N GLN A 136 -4.96 2.90 4.59
CA GLN A 136 -6.27 3.02 3.94
C GLN A 136 -6.52 4.41 3.34
N ARG A 137 -7.23 4.45 2.20
CA ARG A 137 -7.59 5.70 1.50
C ARG A 137 -8.75 5.46 0.54
N ASP A 138 -9.70 6.41 0.48
CA ASP A 138 -10.81 6.42 -0.50
C ASP A 138 -11.57 5.09 -0.67
N GLY A 139 -11.76 4.34 0.43
CA GLY A 139 -12.45 3.03 0.41
C GLY A 139 -11.55 1.86 0.01
N LEU A 140 -10.26 2.09 -0.23
CA LEU A 140 -9.26 1.08 -0.52
C LEU A 140 -8.39 0.79 0.70
N GLY A 141 -7.97 -0.46 0.81
CA GLY A 141 -6.90 -0.88 1.71
C GLY A 141 -5.59 -1.02 0.95
N CYS A 142 -4.47 -0.87 1.65
CA CYS A 142 -3.15 -1.11 1.10
C CYS A 142 -2.32 -1.88 2.12
N LEU A 143 -1.79 -3.02 1.71
CA LEU A 143 -0.79 -3.76 2.45
C LEU A 143 0.59 -3.26 2.02
N LEU A 144 1.42 -2.88 2.99
CA LEU A 144 2.82 -2.59 2.81
C LEU A 144 3.67 -3.71 3.39
N VAL A 145 4.63 -4.19 2.60
CA VAL A 145 5.73 -5.04 3.07
C VAL A 145 7.01 -4.25 2.89
N THR A 146 7.55 -3.72 3.98
CA THR A 146 8.77 -2.91 3.96
C THR A 146 9.98 -3.78 4.24
N VAL A 147 11.03 -3.63 3.43
CA VAL A 147 12.26 -4.40 3.52
C VAL A 147 13.46 -3.50 3.35
N GLY A 148 14.53 -3.79 4.10
CA GLY A 148 15.67 -2.89 4.24
C GLY A 148 15.53 -1.92 5.41
N ASP A 149 16.49 -1.02 5.56
CA ASP A 149 16.59 -0.07 6.66
C ASP A 149 16.68 1.38 6.17
N GLY A 150 16.04 2.27 6.92
CA GLY A 150 16.13 3.72 6.73
C GLY A 150 15.94 4.18 5.28
N GLY A 151 16.95 4.87 4.75
CA GLY A 151 16.93 5.51 3.43
C GLY A 151 17.13 4.57 2.25
N GLU A 152 17.41 3.28 2.47
CA GLU A 152 17.55 2.26 1.42
C GLU A 152 16.41 1.23 1.46
N ALA A 153 15.39 1.49 2.30
CA ALA A 153 14.24 0.63 2.42
C ALA A 153 13.37 0.69 1.16
N TYR A 154 12.83 -0.45 0.76
CA TYR A 154 11.78 -0.56 -0.25
C TYR A 154 10.45 -0.88 0.41
N SER A 155 9.37 -0.33 -0.12
CA SER A 155 8.01 -0.72 0.21
C SER A 155 7.38 -1.45 -0.95
N VAL A 156 7.01 -2.72 -0.73
CA VAL A 156 6.20 -3.47 -1.68
C VAL A 156 4.73 -3.24 -1.35
N VAL A 157 4.03 -2.63 -2.29
CA VAL A 157 2.70 -2.07 -2.14
C VAL A 157 1.69 -3.02 -2.76
N TYR A 158 0.61 -3.32 -2.04
CA TYR A 158 -0.53 -4.09 -2.55
C TYR A 158 -1.82 -3.37 -2.21
N VAL A 159 -2.38 -2.65 -3.17
CA VAL A 159 -3.67 -1.96 -2.99
C VAL A 159 -4.80 -2.91 -3.36
N PHE A 160 -5.80 -3.00 -2.50
CA PHE A 160 -6.94 -3.89 -2.66
C PHE A 160 -8.26 -3.17 -2.34
N ASP A 161 -9.31 -3.66 -2.98
CA ASP A 161 -10.70 -3.27 -2.68
C ASP A 161 -11.22 -4.23 -1.59
N PRO A 162 -11.48 -3.76 -0.36
CA PRO A 162 -11.91 -4.61 0.74
C PRO A 162 -13.34 -5.16 0.54
N VAL A 163 -14.18 -4.47 -0.22
CA VAL A 163 -15.56 -4.90 -0.50
C VAL A 163 -15.56 -6.00 -1.57
N LYS A 164 -14.82 -5.78 -2.67
CA LYS A 164 -14.73 -6.73 -3.78
C LYS A 164 -13.78 -7.89 -3.50
N LYS A 165 -12.89 -7.75 -2.50
CA LYS A 165 -11.85 -8.74 -2.15
C LYS A 165 -10.91 -9.03 -3.32
N THR A 166 -10.50 -7.96 -4.00
CA THR A 166 -9.65 -8.03 -5.19
C THR A 166 -8.43 -7.15 -5.04
N LEU A 167 -7.29 -7.66 -5.50
CA LEU A 167 -6.08 -6.85 -5.68
C LEU A 167 -6.30 -5.90 -6.86
N VAL A 168 -6.15 -4.60 -6.62
CA VAL A 168 -6.39 -3.53 -7.61
C VAL A 168 -5.07 -3.05 -8.21
N TYR A 169 -4.02 -2.92 -7.39
CA TYR A 169 -2.74 -2.40 -7.83
C TYR A 169 -1.59 -3.01 -7.03
N HIS A 170 -0.40 -3.00 -7.63
CA HIS A 170 0.84 -3.45 -7.02
C HIS A 170 2.02 -2.69 -7.60
N SER A 171 2.94 -2.29 -6.73
CA SER A 171 4.21 -1.65 -7.07
C SER A 171 5.29 -2.03 -6.07
N VAL A 172 6.52 -1.76 -6.46
CA VAL A 172 7.67 -1.66 -5.57
C VAL A 172 8.09 -0.20 -5.62
N GLU A 173 8.20 0.43 -4.46
CA GLU A 173 8.48 1.84 -4.33
C GLU A 173 9.60 2.07 -3.31
N ASP A 174 10.26 3.22 -3.43
CA ASP A 174 11.16 3.73 -2.39
C ASP A 174 10.39 3.91 -1.08
N GLY A 175 10.88 3.28 -0.01
CA GLY A 175 10.21 3.22 1.28
C GLY A 175 9.95 4.60 1.88
N PRO A 176 10.96 5.49 1.98
CA PRO A 176 10.77 6.87 2.42
C PRO A 176 9.72 7.64 1.60
N SER A 177 9.68 7.42 0.29
CA SER A 177 8.68 8.05 -0.59
C SER A 177 7.25 7.59 -0.28
N VAL A 178 7.06 6.33 0.13
CA VAL A 178 5.75 5.82 0.59
C VAL A 178 5.42 6.35 1.99
N ASP A 179 6.39 6.31 2.91
CA ASP A 179 6.23 6.77 4.30
C ASP A 179 5.75 8.23 4.38
N ASN A 180 6.34 9.10 3.56
CA ASN A 180 5.97 10.52 3.47
C ASN A 180 4.54 10.77 2.94
N GLN A 181 3.86 9.73 2.46
CA GLN A 181 2.46 9.81 2.02
C GLN A 181 1.47 9.30 3.07
N ILE A 182 1.96 8.82 4.23
CA ILE A 182 1.14 8.25 5.29
C ILE A 182 0.93 9.28 6.40
N ILE A 183 -0.32 9.42 6.82
CA ILE A 183 -0.69 10.10 8.06
C ILE A 183 -0.87 9.03 9.13
N TYR A 184 -0.02 9.09 10.14
CA TYR A 184 -0.04 8.24 11.34
C TYR A 184 -1.04 8.72 12.39
#